data_AF-A0A348US06-F1
#
_entry.id   AF-A0A348US06-F1
#
_cell.length_a   1.000
_cell.length_b   1.000
_cell.length_c   1.000
_cell.angle_alpha   90.00
_cell.angle_beta   90.00
_cell.angle_gamma   90.00
#
_symmetry.space_group_name_H-M   'P 1'
#
loop_
_entity.id
_entity.type
_entity.pdbx_description
1 polymer ?
#
loop_
_entity_poly.entity_id
_entity_poly.type
_entity_poly.pdbx_seq_one_letter_code
_entity_poly.pdbx_strand_id
1 'polypeptide(L)'
;MSPPLVIPFFIPHQGCPHLCVFCNQRLIAKQTSETQRFDNETERLSDAIHTYLQFKKNRSRVELAFFGGNFLGLEKSRILTLLKAVQPWIRQGQIHGIRCSTRPDTISRQVIDLARPLGLETVELGVQSMDDQVLALAERGHTSEDTRKALALLKENGLKTGVQVMVGLPGDDDYGAVRTAKELSELKPDLARIYPLLVLDGSRLAQWYRSGRYVPLSLDQAVTQTKKMVKIFRCSGVSVARIGLQATPMMDDARQMIAGPWHPAFGHLVLSALMFDQACEQIGTLLTGRQGIGESGEKKSVVLQVHPRSLSRLQGDRKTNIDRLTQAYPGICFYIERVESLDIDKVHARILNV
;
A
#
# COMPACT_ATOMS: atom_id res chain seq x y z
N MET A 1 6.47 18.24 -7.29
CA MET A 1 5.61 18.82 -6.24
C MET A 1 5.66 17.95 -4.99
N SER A 2 5.66 18.52 -3.79
CA SER A 2 5.59 17.75 -2.53
C SER A 2 4.27 16.96 -2.45
N PRO A 3 4.26 15.74 -1.88
CA PRO A 3 3.02 14.98 -1.69
C PRO A 3 2.04 15.76 -0.81
N PRO A 4 0.71 15.64 -1.05
CA PRO A 4 -0.29 16.36 -0.28
C PRO A 4 -0.26 15.94 1.19
N LEU A 5 -0.69 16.84 2.09
CA LEU A 5 -1.07 16.44 3.44
C LEU A 5 -2.39 15.69 3.33
N VAL A 6 -2.42 14.43 3.76
CA VAL A 6 -3.65 13.66 3.85
C VAL A 6 -4.09 13.61 5.31
N ILE A 7 -5.24 14.20 5.62
CA ILE A 7 -5.85 14.18 6.95
C ILE A 7 -6.74 12.93 7.04
N PRO A 8 -6.39 11.91 7.83
CA PRO A 8 -7.20 10.71 7.93
C PRO A 8 -8.36 10.94 8.91
N PHE A 9 -9.58 10.56 8.49
CA PHE A 9 -10.74 10.42 9.35
C PHE A 9 -11.25 8.98 9.26
N PHE A 10 -11.19 8.25 10.38
CA PHE A 10 -11.51 6.83 10.40
C PHE A 10 -12.98 6.57 10.73
N ILE A 11 -13.65 5.80 9.89
CA ILE A 11 -15.01 5.25 10.04
C ILE A 11 -14.95 3.71 10.15
N PRO A 12 -14.28 3.17 11.18
CA PRO A 12 -13.88 1.76 11.22
C PRO A 12 -15.06 0.80 11.03
N HIS A 13 -14.97 -0.03 9.99
CA HIS A 13 -15.94 -1.07 9.59
C HIS A 13 -17.34 -0.59 9.20
N GLN A 14 -17.59 0.71 9.17
CA GLN A 14 -18.91 1.24 8.91
C GLN A 14 -19.26 1.15 7.42
N GLY A 15 -20.54 0.93 7.12
CA GLY A 15 -21.04 0.76 5.74
C GLY A 15 -20.68 -0.58 5.10
N CYS A 16 -19.96 -1.48 5.79
CA CYS A 16 -19.62 -2.79 5.26
C CYS A 16 -20.80 -3.77 5.46
N PRO A 17 -21.38 -4.34 4.38
CA PRO A 17 -22.44 -5.35 4.50
C PRO A 17 -21.88 -6.76 4.79
N HIS A 18 -20.56 -6.95 4.65
CA HIS A 18 -19.89 -8.24 4.81
C HIS A 18 -18.78 -8.17 5.85
N LEU A 19 -18.60 -9.27 6.58
CA LEU A 19 -17.49 -9.47 7.49
C LEU A 19 -16.41 -10.32 6.82
N CYS A 20 -15.35 -9.68 6.34
CA CYS A 20 -14.22 -10.38 5.74
C CYS A 20 -13.50 -11.24 6.78
N VAL A 21 -12.92 -12.37 6.37
CA VAL A 21 -12.33 -13.33 7.32
C VAL A 21 -11.20 -12.74 8.16
N PHE A 22 -10.45 -11.79 7.60
CA PHE A 22 -9.32 -11.11 8.26
C PHE A 22 -9.71 -9.88 9.08
N CYS A 23 -10.98 -9.48 9.03
CA CYS A 23 -11.49 -8.31 9.74
C CYS A 23 -11.84 -8.68 11.19
N ASN A 24 -11.46 -7.84 12.15
CA ASN A 24 -11.76 -8.04 13.58
C ASN A 24 -12.99 -7.26 14.07
N GLN A 25 -13.89 -6.85 13.16
CA GLN A 25 -15.10 -6.08 13.46
C GLN A 25 -15.95 -6.67 14.59
N ARG A 26 -15.91 -8.00 14.84
CA ARG A 26 -16.62 -8.65 15.97
C ARG A 26 -16.12 -8.19 17.35
N LEU A 27 -14.84 -7.86 17.50
CA LEU A 27 -14.31 -7.31 18.75
C LEU A 27 -14.84 -5.89 18.98
N ILE A 28 -14.90 -5.08 17.93
CA ILE A 28 -15.44 -3.72 18.01
C ILE A 28 -16.95 -3.76 18.28
N ALA A 29 -17.69 -4.65 17.62
CA ALA A 29 -19.13 -4.85 17.87
C ALA A 29 -19.45 -5.28 19.32
N LYS A 30 -18.59 -6.12 19.93
CA LYS A 30 -18.72 -6.50 21.34
C LYS A 30 -18.28 -5.41 22.32
N GLN A 31 -17.40 -4.49 21.91
CA GLN A 31 -17.08 -3.28 22.69
C GLN A 31 -18.11 -2.16 22.51
N THR A 32 -18.94 -2.22 21.46
CA THR A 32 -19.98 -1.22 21.14
C THR A 32 -21.40 -1.67 21.48
N SER A 33 -21.56 -2.83 22.14
CA SER A 33 -22.86 -3.28 22.67
C SER A 33 -23.36 -2.43 23.85
N GLU A 34 -22.59 -1.44 24.30
CA GLU A 34 -23.05 -0.39 25.19
C GLU A 34 -22.72 0.99 24.55
N THR A 35 -23.75 1.68 24.05
CA THR A 35 -23.82 3.16 24.04
C THR A 35 -22.71 3.97 23.34
N GLN A 36 -22.39 3.69 22.08
CA GLN A 36 -21.86 4.74 21.18
C GLN A 36 -22.70 4.83 19.91
N ARG A 37 -23.89 5.42 20.04
CA ARG A 37 -24.37 6.29 18.96
C ARG A 37 -23.26 7.34 18.80
N PHE A 38 -22.66 7.44 17.62
CA PHE A 38 -21.60 8.40 17.34
C PHE A 38 -22.19 9.81 17.25
N ASP A 39 -22.76 10.29 18.36
CA ASP A 39 -23.13 11.69 18.50
C ASP A 39 -21.84 12.52 18.31
N ASN A 40 -21.94 13.63 17.57
CA ASN A 40 -20.85 14.57 17.30
C ASN A 40 -19.77 14.13 16.28
N GLU A 41 -20.06 13.27 15.30
CA GLU A 41 -19.09 12.95 14.22
C GLU A 41 -18.56 14.17 13.48
N THR A 42 -19.40 15.19 13.26
CA THR A 42 -19.01 16.44 12.58
C THR A 42 -18.06 17.28 13.43
N GLU A 43 -18.18 17.22 14.75
CA GLU A 43 -17.26 17.87 15.70
C GLU A 43 -15.91 17.17 15.67
N ARG A 44 -15.90 15.84 15.83
CA ARG A 44 -14.68 15.02 15.71
C ARG A 44 -13.95 15.23 14.39
N LEU A 45 -14.71 15.38 13.30
CA LEU A 45 -14.16 15.67 11.98
C LEU A 45 -13.48 17.04 11.96
N SER A 46 -14.11 18.05 12.55
CA SER A 46 -13.56 19.39 12.67
C SER A 46 -12.28 19.41 13.52
N ASP A 47 -12.27 18.70 14.65
CA ASP A 47 -11.11 18.55 15.53
C ASP A 47 -9.94 17.86 14.83
N ALA A 48 -10.22 16.81 14.06
CA ALA A 48 -9.22 16.12 13.25
C ALA A 48 -8.63 17.08 12.20
N ILE A 49 -9.46 17.84 11.50
CA ILE A 49 -8.98 18.82 10.52
C ILE A 49 -8.10 19.87 11.20
N HIS A 50 -8.56 20.47 12.31
CA HIS A 50 -7.79 21.46 13.05
C HIS A 50 -6.43 20.94 13.50
N THR A 51 -6.41 19.74 14.09
CA THR A 51 -5.18 19.11 14.59
C THR A 51 -4.20 18.85 13.45
N TYR A 52 -4.65 18.25 12.35
CA TYR A 52 -3.74 17.86 11.27
C TYR A 52 -3.24 19.04 10.43
N LEU A 53 -4.01 20.13 10.33
CA LEU A 53 -3.58 21.34 9.62
C LEU A 53 -2.31 21.96 10.23
N GLN A 54 -2.06 21.75 11.53
CA GLN A 54 -0.81 22.17 12.18
C GLN A 54 0.42 21.48 11.56
N PHE A 55 0.26 20.31 10.95
CA PHE A 55 1.35 19.56 10.29
C PHE A 55 1.47 19.82 8.78
N LYS A 56 0.71 20.79 8.22
CA LYS A 56 0.74 21.14 6.78
C LYS A 56 2.16 21.45 6.31
N LYS A 57 2.94 22.19 7.09
CA LYS A 57 4.27 22.70 6.71
C LYS A 57 4.17 23.39 5.33
N ASN A 58 5.15 23.15 4.45
CA ASN A 58 5.22 23.75 3.12
C ASN A 58 4.41 23.00 2.04
N ARG A 59 3.45 22.14 2.43
CA ARG A 59 2.63 21.41 1.46
C ARG A 59 1.57 22.33 0.89
N SER A 60 1.52 22.41 -0.44
CA SER A 60 0.58 23.26 -1.17
C SER A 60 -0.83 22.68 -1.20
N ARG A 61 -0.99 21.36 -1.02
CA ARG A 61 -2.28 20.66 -1.12
C ARG A 61 -2.58 19.88 0.15
N VAL A 62 -3.84 19.93 0.57
CA VAL A 62 -4.40 19.21 1.72
C VAL A 62 -5.64 18.46 1.28
N GLU A 63 -5.70 17.16 1.56
CA GLU A 63 -6.85 16.29 1.27
C GLU A 63 -7.39 15.72 2.59
N LEU A 64 -8.71 15.67 2.74
CA LEU A 64 -9.34 14.88 3.80
C LEU A 64 -9.64 13.48 3.27
N ALA A 65 -9.32 12.45 4.05
CA ALA A 65 -9.48 11.06 3.65
C ALA A 65 -10.34 10.25 4.62
N PHE A 66 -11.48 9.74 4.15
CA PHE A 66 -12.32 8.81 4.89
C PHE A 66 -11.78 7.37 4.77
N PHE A 67 -11.30 6.78 5.87
CA PHE A 67 -10.63 5.47 5.90
C PHE A 67 -11.27 4.50 6.91
N GLY A 68 -10.87 3.22 6.84
CA GLY A 68 -11.23 2.20 7.83
C GLY A 68 -12.57 1.50 7.61
N GLY A 69 -13.43 1.99 6.72
CA GLY A 69 -14.74 1.41 6.42
C GLY A 69 -15.05 1.42 4.93
N ASN A 70 -16.34 1.36 4.63
CA ASN A 70 -16.90 1.40 3.28
C ASN A 70 -17.70 2.70 3.08
N PHE A 71 -16.98 3.81 2.87
CA PHE A 71 -17.57 5.15 2.94
C PHE A 71 -18.76 5.36 2.00
N LEU A 72 -18.65 4.89 0.75
CA LEU A 72 -19.72 5.05 -0.24
C LEU A 72 -20.84 4.00 -0.11
N GLY A 73 -20.70 3.03 0.80
CA GLY A 73 -21.79 2.15 1.22
C GLY A 73 -22.47 2.57 2.53
N LEU A 74 -22.15 3.75 3.06
CA LEU A 74 -22.95 4.36 4.13
C LEU A 74 -24.32 4.79 3.59
N GLU A 75 -25.27 5.00 4.51
CA GLU A 75 -26.54 5.67 4.18
C GLU A 75 -26.28 7.00 3.47
N LYS A 76 -27.03 7.27 2.39
CA LYS A 76 -26.82 8.46 1.55
C LYS A 76 -26.91 9.76 2.34
N SER A 77 -27.84 9.84 3.30
CA SER A 77 -27.99 10.98 4.21
C SER A 77 -26.73 11.22 5.04
N ARG A 78 -26.07 10.14 5.50
CA ARG A 78 -24.85 10.23 6.29
C ARG A 78 -23.64 10.61 5.46
N ILE A 79 -23.51 10.07 4.25
CA ILE A 79 -22.49 10.53 3.28
C ILE A 79 -22.64 12.03 3.08
N LEU A 80 -23.87 12.49 2.83
CA LEU A 80 -24.17 13.91 2.63
C LEU A 80 -23.81 14.76 3.85
N THR A 81 -24.15 14.32 5.06
CA THR A 81 -23.80 15.01 6.31
C THR A 81 -22.29 15.17 6.46
N LEU A 82 -21.53 14.09 6.29
CA LEU A 82 -20.07 14.12 6.42
C LEU A 82 -19.43 15.01 5.36
N LEU A 83 -19.84 14.90 4.09
CA LEU A 83 -19.29 15.74 3.02
C LEU A 83 -19.66 17.21 3.20
N LYS A 84 -20.89 17.51 3.67
CA LYS A 84 -21.32 18.89 3.98
C LYS A 84 -20.50 19.51 5.11
N ALA A 85 -20.13 18.74 6.13
CA ALA A 85 -19.29 19.22 7.23
C ALA A 85 -17.89 19.66 6.78
N VAL A 86 -17.40 19.15 5.63
CA VAL A 86 -16.09 19.53 5.06
C VAL A 86 -16.17 20.82 4.23
N GLN A 87 -17.35 21.22 3.76
CA GLN A 87 -17.50 22.34 2.82
C GLN A 87 -16.98 23.69 3.34
N PRO A 88 -17.16 24.07 4.62
CA PRO A 88 -16.59 25.32 5.14
C PRO A 88 -15.06 25.39 4.93
N TRP A 89 -14.35 24.30 5.17
CA TRP A 89 -12.90 24.18 5.04
C TRP A 89 -12.43 24.25 3.59
N ILE A 90 -13.23 23.68 2.67
CA ILE A 90 -12.97 23.77 1.23
C ILE A 90 -13.13 25.22 0.76
N ARG A 91 -14.22 25.89 1.15
CA ARG A 91 -14.46 27.31 0.80
C ARG A 91 -13.40 28.25 1.35
N GLN A 92 -12.81 27.92 2.50
CA GLN A 92 -11.69 28.67 3.09
C GLN A 92 -10.32 28.31 2.49
N GLY A 93 -10.25 27.38 1.53
CA GLY A 93 -8.99 26.96 0.91
C GLY A 93 -8.07 26.15 1.83
N GLN A 94 -8.58 25.65 2.96
CA GLN A 94 -7.81 24.84 3.91
C GLN A 94 -7.77 23.37 3.49
N ILE A 95 -8.84 22.88 2.87
CA ILE A 95 -8.95 21.55 2.25
C ILE A 95 -9.16 21.73 0.75
N HIS A 96 -8.45 20.95 -0.06
CA HIS A 96 -8.43 21.09 -1.53
C HIS A 96 -9.11 19.93 -2.26
N GLY A 97 -9.59 18.93 -1.53
CA GLY A 97 -10.22 17.75 -2.10
C GLY A 97 -10.50 16.70 -1.03
N ILE A 98 -11.45 15.82 -1.33
CA ILE A 98 -11.85 14.70 -0.49
C ILE A 98 -11.45 13.39 -1.18
N ARG A 99 -10.99 12.47 -0.35
CA ARG A 99 -10.60 11.11 -0.67
C ARG A 99 -11.42 10.14 0.16
N CYS A 100 -11.76 8.97 -0.37
CA CYS A 100 -12.34 7.91 0.45
C CYS A 100 -11.82 6.52 0.07
N SER A 101 -11.81 5.63 1.05
CA SER A 101 -11.72 4.18 0.84
C SER A 101 -13.12 3.57 0.84
N THR A 102 -13.37 2.67 -0.11
CA THR A 102 -14.67 2.02 -0.24
C THR A 102 -14.55 0.65 -0.93
N ARG A 103 -15.64 -0.11 -0.99
CA ARG A 103 -15.71 -1.38 -1.73
C ARG A 103 -16.16 -1.17 -3.18
N PRO A 104 -15.68 -1.99 -4.13
CA PRO A 104 -16.10 -1.90 -5.54
C PRO A 104 -17.61 -2.01 -5.78
N ASP A 105 -18.27 -2.97 -5.14
CA ASP A 105 -19.71 -3.28 -5.24
C ASP A 105 -20.64 -2.15 -4.75
N THR A 106 -20.10 -1.13 -4.08
CA THR A 106 -20.87 0.03 -3.60
C THR A 106 -20.78 1.25 -4.50
N ILE A 107 -19.96 1.18 -5.56
CA ILE A 107 -19.87 2.26 -6.54
C ILE A 107 -21.07 2.21 -7.46
N SER A 108 -21.81 3.31 -7.50
CA SER A 108 -22.90 3.52 -8.44
C SER A 108 -22.92 4.96 -8.92
N ARG A 109 -23.56 5.19 -10.08
CA ARG A 109 -23.69 6.53 -10.66
C ARG A 109 -24.37 7.50 -9.68
N GLN A 110 -25.41 7.04 -8.98
CA GLN A 110 -26.14 7.84 -8.00
C GLN A 110 -25.25 8.34 -6.86
N VAL A 111 -24.35 7.48 -6.35
CA VAL A 111 -23.47 7.86 -5.23
C VAL A 111 -22.35 8.79 -5.71
N ILE A 112 -21.86 8.60 -6.93
CA ILE A 112 -20.89 9.51 -7.56
C ILE A 112 -21.51 10.90 -7.78
N ASP A 113 -22.71 10.97 -8.37
CA ASP A 113 -23.41 12.22 -8.62
C ASP A 113 -23.74 12.97 -7.33
N LEU A 114 -23.93 12.25 -6.21
CA LEU A 114 -24.11 12.83 -4.88
C LEU A 114 -22.80 13.39 -4.31
N ALA A 115 -21.71 12.63 -4.39
CA ALA A 115 -20.48 12.93 -3.64
C ALA A 115 -19.50 13.84 -4.40
N ARG A 116 -19.41 13.71 -5.73
CA ARG A 116 -18.45 14.46 -6.56
C ARG A 116 -18.66 15.99 -6.47
N PRO A 117 -19.89 16.54 -6.54
CA PRO A 117 -20.11 17.99 -6.41
C PRO A 117 -19.70 18.55 -5.05
N LEU A 118 -19.56 17.69 -4.03
CA LEU A 118 -19.14 18.06 -2.68
C LEU A 118 -17.63 17.87 -2.47
N GLY A 119 -16.85 17.80 -3.54
CA GLY A 119 -15.39 17.78 -3.50
C GLY A 119 -14.77 16.40 -3.36
N LEU A 120 -15.52 15.30 -3.54
CA LEU A 120 -14.93 13.97 -3.72
C LEU A 120 -14.13 13.94 -5.03
N GLU A 121 -12.83 13.68 -4.93
CA GLU A 121 -11.91 13.68 -6.07
C GLU A 121 -11.15 12.36 -6.24
N THR A 122 -10.93 11.62 -5.15
CA THR A 122 -10.22 10.33 -5.21
C THR A 122 -10.97 9.23 -4.49
N VAL A 123 -11.14 8.09 -5.15
CA VAL A 123 -11.76 6.89 -4.57
C VAL A 123 -10.78 5.74 -4.62
N GLU A 124 -10.56 5.12 -3.47
CA GLU A 124 -9.69 3.96 -3.32
C GLU A 124 -10.49 2.70 -3.04
N LEU A 125 -10.44 1.76 -3.96
CA LEU A 125 -11.18 0.52 -3.90
C LEU A 125 -10.43 -0.54 -3.10
N GLY A 126 -11.10 -1.11 -2.10
CA GLY A 126 -10.65 -2.29 -1.36
C GLY A 126 -10.81 -3.57 -2.16
N VAL A 127 -10.01 -3.70 -3.23
CA VAL A 127 -10.02 -4.83 -4.20
C VAL A 127 -9.54 -6.11 -3.53
N GLN A 128 -8.40 -6.05 -2.85
CA GLN A 128 -7.68 -7.17 -2.22
C GLN A 128 -7.07 -8.17 -3.21
N SER A 129 -7.88 -8.76 -4.10
CA SER A 129 -7.46 -9.70 -5.15
C SER A 129 -8.31 -9.53 -6.41
N MET A 130 -7.80 -9.93 -7.58
CA MET A 130 -8.58 -10.10 -8.81
C MET A 130 -9.01 -11.55 -9.04
N ASP A 131 -8.73 -12.46 -8.10
CA ASP A 131 -9.18 -13.85 -8.13
C ASP A 131 -10.49 -14.04 -7.34
N ASP A 132 -11.57 -14.38 -8.03
CA ASP A 132 -12.88 -14.56 -7.42
C ASP A 132 -12.95 -15.73 -6.42
N GLN A 133 -12.11 -16.76 -6.55
CA GLN A 133 -12.01 -17.83 -5.56
C GLN A 133 -11.35 -17.32 -4.28
N VAL A 134 -10.28 -16.54 -4.40
CA VAL A 134 -9.63 -15.89 -3.25
C VAL A 134 -10.59 -14.91 -2.55
N LEU A 135 -11.33 -14.10 -3.31
CA LEU A 135 -12.31 -13.17 -2.77
C LEU A 135 -13.46 -13.90 -2.05
N ALA A 136 -13.93 -15.01 -2.60
CA ALA A 136 -14.96 -15.85 -1.98
C ALA A 136 -14.45 -16.50 -0.68
N LEU A 137 -13.25 -17.07 -0.67
CA LEU A 137 -12.62 -17.65 0.53
C LEU A 137 -12.38 -16.58 1.61
N ALA A 138 -12.04 -15.36 1.21
CA ALA A 138 -11.87 -14.23 2.11
C ALA A 138 -13.20 -13.62 2.61
N GLU A 139 -14.35 -14.13 2.14
CA GLU A 139 -15.69 -13.63 2.43
C GLU A 139 -15.81 -12.13 2.14
N ARG A 140 -15.21 -11.71 1.01
CA ARG A 140 -15.17 -10.30 0.64
C ARG A 140 -16.54 -9.81 0.21
N GLY A 141 -17.34 -10.63 -0.47
CA GLY A 141 -18.69 -10.28 -0.92
C GLY A 141 -18.75 -9.33 -2.12
N HIS A 142 -17.64 -9.19 -2.86
CA HIS A 142 -17.58 -8.55 -4.18
C HIS A 142 -16.67 -9.39 -5.08
N THR A 143 -16.71 -9.12 -6.38
CA THR A 143 -15.96 -9.84 -7.42
C THR A 143 -14.93 -8.95 -8.11
N SER A 144 -14.02 -9.60 -8.85
CA SER A 144 -13.11 -8.97 -9.79
C SER A 144 -13.87 -8.10 -10.81
N GLU A 145 -15.08 -8.53 -11.22
CA GLU A 145 -15.91 -7.79 -12.16
C GLU A 145 -16.50 -6.51 -11.56
N ASP A 146 -16.88 -6.54 -10.28
CA ASP A 146 -17.29 -5.32 -9.57
C ASP A 146 -16.14 -4.30 -9.54
N THR A 147 -14.89 -4.77 -9.40
CA THR A 147 -13.69 -3.93 -9.49
C THR A 147 -13.54 -3.31 -10.88
N ARG A 148 -13.69 -4.08 -11.96
CA ARG A 148 -13.61 -3.57 -13.33
C ARG A 148 -14.66 -2.48 -13.58
N LYS A 149 -15.92 -2.76 -13.23
CA LYS A 149 -17.04 -1.81 -13.38
C LYS A 149 -16.84 -0.55 -12.55
N ALA A 150 -16.43 -0.69 -11.29
CA ALA A 150 -16.20 0.44 -10.40
C ALA A 150 -15.08 1.36 -10.92
N LEU A 151 -13.94 0.80 -11.34
CA LEU A 151 -12.84 1.59 -11.90
C LEU A 151 -13.24 2.32 -13.17
N ALA A 152 -13.94 1.66 -14.09
CA ALA A 152 -14.44 2.27 -15.32
C ALA A 152 -15.36 3.46 -14.99
N LEU A 153 -16.37 3.24 -14.15
CA LEU A 153 -17.35 4.25 -13.80
C LEU A 153 -16.73 5.45 -13.07
N LEU A 154 -15.77 5.23 -12.16
CA LEU A 154 -15.06 6.31 -11.48
C LEU A 154 -14.28 7.18 -12.48
N LYS A 155 -13.59 6.55 -13.43
CA LYS A 155 -12.78 7.25 -14.44
C LYS A 155 -13.61 8.03 -15.45
N GLU A 156 -14.71 7.45 -15.92
CA GLU A 156 -15.69 8.13 -16.79
C GLU A 156 -16.23 9.41 -16.13
N ASN A 157 -16.30 9.42 -14.80
CA ASN A 157 -16.70 10.57 -13.99
C ASN A 157 -15.52 11.41 -13.50
N GLY A 158 -14.33 11.30 -14.12
CA GLY A 158 -13.18 12.15 -13.85
C GLY A 158 -12.61 12.07 -12.42
N LEU A 159 -12.91 10.99 -11.69
CA LEU A 159 -12.34 10.75 -10.37
C LEU A 159 -10.99 10.05 -10.49
N LYS A 160 -10.05 10.42 -9.62
CA LYS A 160 -8.81 9.66 -9.45
C LYS A 160 -9.15 8.33 -8.76
N THR A 161 -8.49 7.28 -9.20
CA THR A 161 -8.75 5.91 -8.79
C THR A 161 -7.56 5.32 -8.06
N GLY A 162 -7.83 4.66 -6.95
CA GLY A 162 -6.85 3.87 -6.22
C GLY A 162 -7.30 2.44 -6.03
N VAL A 163 -6.34 1.52 -5.99
CA VAL A 163 -6.58 0.11 -5.67
C VAL A 163 -5.79 -0.29 -4.43
N GLN A 164 -6.47 -0.95 -3.50
CA GLN A 164 -5.86 -1.55 -2.32
C GLN A 164 -5.86 -3.05 -2.53
N VAL A 165 -4.66 -3.64 -2.49
CA VAL A 165 -4.44 -5.07 -2.72
C VAL A 165 -3.70 -5.68 -1.54
N MET A 166 -3.90 -6.98 -1.34
CA MET A 166 -3.28 -7.72 -0.26
C MET A 166 -2.49 -8.91 -0.78
N VAL A 167 -1.42 -9.26 -0.07
CA VAL A 167 -0.69 -10.52 -0.29
C VAL A 167 -0.92 -11.48 0.86
N GLY A 168 -0.96 -12.77 0.55
CA GLY A 168 -1.16 -13.84 1.54
C GLY A 168 -2.62 -14.07 1.93
N LEU A 169 -3.60 -13.70 1.08
CA LEU A 169 -4.99 -14.05 1.32
C LEU A 169 -5.20 -15.58 1.31
N PRO A 170 -6.19 -16.12 2.05
CA PRO A 170 -6.50 -17.54 2.00
C PRO A 170 -6.80 -18.01 0.56
N GLY A 171 -6.08 -19.04 0.11
CA GLY A 171 -6.19 -19.56 -1.26
C GLY A 171 -5.40 -18.79 -2.31
N ASP A 172 -4.72 -17.69 -1.93
CA ASP A 172 -3.85 -16.93 -2.83
C ASP A 172 -2.41 -17.46 -2.79
N ASP A 173 -1.68 -17.26 -3.88
CA ASP A 173 -0.29 -17.66 -4.02
C ASP A 173 0.54 -16.59 -4.75
N ASP A 174 1.83 -16.87 -4.97
CA ASP A 174 2.72 -15.92 -5.64
C ASP A 174 2.29 -15.60 -7.07
N TYR A 175 1.71 -16.58 -7.79
CA TYR A 175 1.21 -16.39 -9.15
C TYR A 175 -0.08 -15.56 -9.14
N GLY A 176 -1.00 -15.82 -8.22
CA GLY A 176 -2.24 -15.08 -8.01
C GLY A 176 -1.99 -13.61 -7.66
N ALA A 177 -1.02 -13.33 -6.79
CA ALA A 177 -0.59 -11.97 -6.47
C ALA A 177 -0.03 -11.22 -7.70
N VAL A 178 0.80 -11.90 -8.50
CA VAL A 178 1.34 -11.33 -9.76
C VAL A 178 0.24 -11.09 -10.78
N ARG A 179 -0.68 -12.04 -10.96
CA ARG A 179 -1.82 -11.92 -11.88
C ARG A 179 -2.72 -10.75 -11.47
N THR A 180 -3.04 -10.64 -10.18
CA THR A 180 -3.80 -9.51 -9.62
C THR A 180 -3.14 -8.16 -9.95
N ALA A 181 -1.83 -8.04 -9.76
CA ALA A 181 -1.13 -6.80 -10.09
C ALA A 181 -1.16 -6.50 -11.60
N LYS A 182 -1.00 -7.50 -12.46
CA LYS A 182 -1.06 -7.34 -13.92
C LYS A 182 -2.44 -6.88 -14.40
N GLU A 183 -3.50 -7.58 -13.99
CA GLU A 183 -4.88 -7.22 -14.36
C GLU A 183 -5.23 -5.80 -13.89
N LEU A 184 -4.89 -5.45 -12.64
CA LEU A 184 -5.13 -4.09 -12.16
C LEU A 184 -4.30 -3.05 -12.91
N SER A 185 -3.05 -3.34 -13.26
CA SER A 185 -2.22 -2.45 -14.09
C SER A 185 -2.84 -2.18 -15.46
N GLU A 186 -3.50 -3.16 -16.08
CA GLU A 186 -4.22 -2.99 -17.35
C GLU A 186 -5.45 -2.08 -17.21
N LEU A 187 -6.10 -2.10 -16.04
CA LEU A 187 -7.17 -1.17 -15.69
C LEU A 187 -6.65 0.24 -15.35
N LYS A 188 -5.34 0.48 -15.37
CA LYS A 188 -4.66 1.78 -15.23
C LYS A 188 -5.11 2.65 -14.04
N PRO A 189 -5.25 2.15 -12.80
CA PRO A 189 -5.55 3.00 -11.66
C PRO A 189 -4.45 4.05 -11.46
N ASP A 190 -4.76 5.20 -10.87
CA ASP A 190 -3.76 6.24 -10.62
C ASP A 190 -2.78 5.83 -9.51
N LEU A 191 -3.28 5.08 -8.51
CA LEU A 191 -2.50 4.67 -7.35
C LEU A 191 -2.79 3.25 -6.88
N ALA A 192 -1.77 2.62 -6.30
CA ALA A 192 -1.86 1.32 -5.65
C ALA A 192 -1.37 1.40 -4.20
N ARG A 193 -2.02 0.64 -3.32
CA ARG A 193 -1.55 0.36 -1.95
C ARG A 193 -1.51 -1.15 -1.74
N ILE A 194 -0.40 -1.64 -1.20
CA ILE A 194 -0.14 -3.07 -1.08
C ILE A 194 0.13 -3.40 0.38
N TYR A 195 -0.63 -4.33 0.92
CA TYR A 195 -0.58 -4.71 2.33
C TYR A 195 -0.36 -6.21 2.49
N PRO A 196 0.57 -6.65 3.34
CA PRO A 196 0.58 -8.04 3.74
C PRO A 196 -0.63 -8.35 4.64
N LEU A 197 -1.20 -9.54 4.48
CA LEU A 197 -2.27 -10.00 5.36
C LEU A 197 -1.71 -10.37 6.75
N LEU A 198 -2.27 -9.75 7.78
CA LEU A 198 -1.99 -10.06 9.18
C LEU A 198 -3.16 -10.80 9.82
N VAL A 199 -2.85 -11.62 10.82
CA VAL A 199 -3.84 -12.36 11.61
C VAL A 199 -4.14 -11.57 12.88
N LEU A 200 -5.28 -10.90 12.87
CA LEU A 200 -5.78 -10.15 14.03
C LEU A 200 -6.63 -11.07 14.91
N ASP A 201 -6.44 -10.99 16.23
CA ASP A 201 -7.30 -11.70 17.17
C ASP A 201 -8.78 -11.31 16.99
N GLY A 202 -9.67 -12.23 17.32
CA GLY A 202 -11.12 -12.07 17.15
C GLY A 202 -11.62 -12.08 15.69
N SER A 203 -10.74 -12.17 14.70
CA SER A 203 -11.11 -12.42 13.30
C SER A 203 -11.40 -13.90 13.04
N ARG A 204 -12.09 -14.22 11.94
CA ARG A 204 -12.28 -15.62 11.51
C ARG A 204 -10.95 -16.25 11.07
N LEU A 205 -10.05 -15.45 10.50
CA LEU A 205 -8.71 -15.86 10.11
C LEU A 205 -7.89 -16.32 11.32
N ALA A 206 -8.04 -15.68 12.49
CA ALA A 206 -7.40 -16.12 13.72
C ALA A 206 -7.84 -17.53 14.16
N GLN A 207 -9.12 -17.88 13.97
CA GLN A 207 -9.61 -19.23 14.23
C GLN A 207 -8.98 -20.23 13.26
N TRP A 208 -8.90 -19.87 11.98
CA TRP A 208 -8.26 -20.71 10.95
C TRP A 208 -6.78 -20.93 11.24
N TYR A 209 -6.06 -19.87 11.63
CA TYR A 209 -4.67 -19.96 12.06
C TYR A 209 -4.49 -20.91 13.24
N ARG A 210 -5.27 -20.73 14.32
CA ARG A 210 -5.20 -21.59 15.53
C ARG A 210 -5.51 -23.07 15.22
N SER A 211 -6.39 -23.32 14.27
CA SER A 211 -6.73 -24.69 13.83
C SER A 211 -5.76 -25.29 12.81
N GLY A 212 -4.75 -24.55 12.34
CA GLY A 212 -3.84 -24.97 11.27
C GLY A 212 -4.42 -24.88 9.85
N ARG A 213 -5.68 -24.43 9.69
CA ARG A 213 -6.33 -24.24 8.38
C ARG A 213 -5.72 -23.12 7.54
N TYR A 214 -5.09 -22.12 8.19
CA TYR A 214 -4.42 -21.02 7.49
C TYR A 214 -3.00 -20.84 8.03
N VAL A 215 -2.03 -20.77 7.12
CA VAL A 215 -0.63 -20.50 7.43
C VAL A 215 -0.28 -19.15 6.81
N PRO A 216 0.09 -18.13 7.60
CA PRO A 216 0.48 -16.85 7.06
C PRO A 216 1.81 -16.94 6.32
N LEU A 217 2.03 -16.02 5.38
CA LEU A 217 3.33 -15.82 4.76
C LEU A 217 4.39 -15.47 5.82
N SER A 218 5.61 -15.96 5.61
CA SER A 218 6.78 -15.42 6.29
C SER A 218 7.05 -13.98 5.83
N LEU A 219 7.83 -13.24 6.61
CA LEU A 219 8.23 -11.88 6.25
C LEU A 219 8.91 -11.83 4.87
N ASP A 220 9.84 -12.75 4.61
CA ASP A 220 10.57 -12.83 3.34
C ASP A 220 9.67 -13.18 2.15
N GLN A 221 8.71 -14.09 2.35
CA GLN A 221 7.71 -14.43 1.33
C GLN A 221 6.85 -13.21 0.99
N ALA A 222 6.36 -12.50 2.00
CA ALA A 222 5.54 -11.31 1.81
C ALA A 222 6.32 -10.17 1.15
N VAL A 223 7.59 -9.96 1.53
CA VAL A 223 8.50 -9.00 0.89
C VAL A 223 8.69 -9.36 -0.59
N THR A 224 8.93 -10.64 -0.88
CA THR A 224 9.16 -11.14 -2.25
C THR A 224 7.94 -10.99 -3.14
N GLN A 225 6.76 -11.37 -2.67
CA GLN A 225 5.51 -11.20 -3.41
C GLN A 225 5.19 -9.72 -3.65
N THR A 226 5.27 -8.91 -2.60
CA THR A 226 5.01 -7.47 -2.68
C THR A 226 5.98 -6.79 -3.64
N LYS A 227 7.27 -7.16 -3.63
CA LYS A 227 8.29 -6.66 -4.56
C LYS A 227 7.86 -6.82 -6.01
N LYS A 228 7.34 -8.01 -6.38
CA LYS A 228 6.87 -8.31 -7.75
C LYS A 228 5.71 -7.39 -8.14
N MET A 229 4.72 -7.23 -7.26
CA MET A 229 3.57 -6.34 -7.50
C MET A 229 4.00 -4.87 -7.64
N VAL A 230 4.91 -4.39 -6.77
CA VAL A 230 5.44 -3.01 -6.86
C VAL A 230 6.15 -2.78 -8.20
N LYS A 231 6.95 -3.75 -8.66
CA LYS A 231 7.62 -3.68 -9.97
C LYS A 231 6.59 -3.56 -11.10
N ILE A 232 5.55 -4.41 -11.10
CA ILE A 232 4.48 -4.41 -12.11
C ILE A 232 3.75 -3.07 -12.15
N PHE A 233 3.25 -2.58 -11.01
CA PHE A 233 2.56 -1.30 -10.94
C PHE A 233 3.42 -0.13 -11.42
N ARG A 234 4.68 -0.06 -10.97
CA ARG A 234 5.59 1.02 -11.38
C ARG A 234 5.90 0.98 -12.88
N CYS A 235 6.13 -0.21 -13.43
CA CYS A 235 6.38 -0.39 -14.87
C CYS A 235 5.18 -0.01 -15.74
N SER A 236 3.95 -0.14 -15.21
CA SER A 236 2.73 0.29 -15.90
C SER A 236 2.32 1.74 -15.63
N GLY A 237 3.17 2.54 -14.98
CA GLY A 237 2.88 3.94 -14.65
C GLY A 237 1.94 4.17 -13.46
N VAL A 238 1.58 3.11 -12.71
CA VAL A 238 0.72 3.21 -11.52
C VAL A 238 1.58 3.63 -10.32
N SER A 239 1.17 4.68 -9.60
CA SER A 239 1.90 5.17 -8.43
C SER A 239 1.66 4.29 -7.21
N VAL A 240 2.69 3.65 -6.67
CA VAL A 240 2.56 2.89 -5.41
C VAL A 240 2.65 3.85 -4.23
N ALA A 241 1.48 4.24 -3.71
CA ALA A 241 1.34 5.24 -2.64
C ALA A 241 1.71 4.68 -1.26
N ARG A 242 1.53 3.38 -1.03
CA ARG A 242 1.82 2.72 0.26
C ARG A 242 2.25 1.27 0.06
N ILE A 243 3.26 0.86 0.82
CA ILE A 243 3.70 -0.53 0.95
C ILE A 243 3.75 -0.85 2.44
N GLY A 244 2.94 -1.81 2.87
CA GLY A 244 2.78 -2.17 4.28
C GLY A 244 1.81 -1.27 5.04
N LEU A 245 1.41 -1.75 6.22
CA LEU A 245 0.40 -1.11 7.07
C LEU A 245 0.97 0.10 7.83
N GLN A 246 0.11 0.95 8.36
CA GLN A 246 0.51 2.02 9.27
C GLN A 246 0.72 1.43 10.66
N ALA A 247 1.93 1.57 11.21
CA ALA A 247 2.23 1.12 12.56
C ALA A 247 1.31 1.79 13.56
N THR A 248 0.63 0.97 14.36
CA THR A 248 -0.13 1.38 15.53
C THR A 248 0.29 0.51 16.70
N PRO A 249 0.14 0.97 17.95
CA PRO A 249 0.51 0.17 19.13
C PRO A 249 -0.16 -1.22 19.16
N MET A 250 -1.33 -1.36 18.55
CA MET A 250 -2.02 -2.64 18.37
C MET A 250 -1.19 -3.67 17.58
N MET A 251 -0.39 -3.23 16.60
CA MET A 251 0.36 -4.14 15.74
C MET A 251 1.59 -4.73 16.44
N ASP A 252 2.08 -4.06 17.48
CA ASP A 252 3.17 -4.55 18.31
C ASP A 252 2.65 -5.35 19.53
N ASP A 253 1.33 -5.39 19.73
CA ASP A 253 0.68 -6.21 20.75
C ASP A 253 0.38 -7.61 20.22
N ALA A 254 1.18 -8.59 20.66
CA ALA A 254 1.02 -10.00 20.31
C ALA A 254 -0.34 -10.62 20.71
N ARG A 255 -1.11 -9.95 21.59
CA ARG A 255 -2.48 -10.38 21.94
C ARG A 255 -3.49 -9.96 20.88
N GLN A 256 -3.23 -8.86 20.17
CA GLN A 256 -4.11 -8.32 19.15
C GLN A 256 -3.70 -8.74 17.73
N MET A 257 -2.40 -8.82 17.46
CA MET A 257 -1.85 -9.36 16.22
C MET A 257 -1.11 -10.66 16.51
N ILE A 258 -1.78 -11.78 16.25
CA ILE A 258 -1.33 -13.09 16.74
C ILE A 258 -0.41 -13.82 15.75
N ALA A 259 -0.41 -13.43 14.47
CA ALA A 259 0.48 -13.96 13.44
C ALA A 259 0.50 -13.08 12.18
N GLY A 260 1.44 -13.35 11.27
CA GLY A 260 1.58 -12.66 9.99
C GLY A 260 2.92 -11.94 9.83
N PRO A 261 3.26 -11.53 8.61
CA PRO A 261 4.54 -10.89 8.27
C PRO A 261 4.54 -9.39 8.66
N TRP A 262 4.46 -9.11 9.96
CA TRP A 262 4.54 -7.75 10.48
C TRP A 262 5.97 -7.24 10.55
N HIS A 263 6.18 -6.03 10.05
CA HIS A 263 7.39 -5.26 10.28
C HIS A 263 7.06 -3.76 10.17
N PRO A 264 7.46 -2.91 11.13
CA PRO A 264 7.16 -1.47 11.10
C PRO A 264 7.76 -0.76 9.88
N ALA A 265 8.86 -1.30 9.34
CA ALA A 265 9.51 -0.82 8.12
C ALA A 265 9.31 -1.76 6.91
N PHE A 266 8.20 -2.52 6.84
CA PHE A 266 7.94 -3.46 5.74
C PHE A 266 8.15 -2.84 4.34
N GLY A 267 7.68 -1.61 4.12
CA GLY A 267 7.91 -0.89 2.87
C GLY A 267 9.38 -0.62 2.58
N HIS A 268 10.22 -0.38 3.60
CA HIS A 268 11.67 -0.25 3.41
C HIS A 268 12.28 -1.57 2.96
N LEU A 269 11.90 -2.70 3.57
CA LEU A 269 12.38 -4.04 3.19
C LEU A 269 12.05 -4.36 1.72
N VAL A 270 10.83 -4.06 1.28
CA VAL A 270 10.40 -4.26 -0.11
C VAL A 270 11.20 -3.38 -1.08
N LEU A 271 11.37 -2.09 -0.77
CA LEU A 271 12.15 -1.18 -1.61
C LEU A 271 13.63 -1.56 -1.64
N SER A 272 14.17 -2.03 -0.51
CA SER A 272 15.54 -2.54 -0.42
C SER A 272 15.73 -3.78 -1.28
N ALA A 273 14.78 -4.71 -1.26
CA ALA A 273 14.81 -5.90 -2.12
C ALA A 273 14.72 -5.54 -3.61
N LEU A 274 13.97 -4.48 -3.99
CA LEU A 274 13.99 -3.96 -5.37
C LEU A 274 15.34 -3.38 -5.76
N MET A 275 16.00 -2.65 -4.86
CA MET A 275 17.31 -2.06 -5.12
C MET A 275 18.41 -3.12 -5.24
N PHE A 276 18.30 -4.22 -4.49
CA PHE A 276 19.16 -5.38 -4.69
C PHE A 276 19.02 -5.95 -6.10
N ASP A 277 17.79 -6.17 -6.57
CA ASP A 277 17.56 -6.68 -7.94
C ASP A 277 18.14 -5.73 -9.00
N GLN A 278 17.95 -4.41 -8.83
CA GLN A 278 18.53 -3.40 -9.74
C GLN A 278 20.07 -3.44 -9.72
N ALA A 279 20.69 -3.54 -8.54
CA ALA A 279 22.14 -3.64 -8.43
C ALA A 279 22.66 -4.88 -9.17
N CYS A 280 22.02 -6.04 -8.98
CA CYS A 280 22.38 -7.26 -9.70
C CYS A 280 22.24 -7.13 -11.21
N GLU A 281 21.16 -6.49 -11.71
CA GLU A 281 20.96 -6.27 -13.15
C GLU A 281 22.05 -5.35 -13.75
N GLN A 282 22.39 -4.26 -13.04
CA GLN A 282 23.45 -3.34 -13.46
C GLN A 282 24.83 -4.03 -13.46
N ILE A 283 25.14 -4.80 -12.41
CA ILE A 283 26.38 -5.58 -12.34
C ILE A 283 26.42 -6.61 -13.46
N GLY A 284 25.35 -7.39 -13.67
CA GLY A 284 25.27 -8.39 -14.73
C GLY A 284 25.54 -7.78 -16.11
N THR A 285 24.92 -6.64 -16.42
CA THR A 285 25.13 -5.91 -17.68
C THR A 285 26.58 -5.48 -17.88
N LEU A 286 27.22 -4.94 -16.82
CA LEU A 286 28.64 -4.57 -16.85
C LEU A 286 29.54 -5.78 -17.10
N LEU A 287 29.19 -6.94 -16.54
CA LEU A 287 29.99 -8.14 -16.65
C LEU A 287 29.84 -8.81 -18.03
N THR A 288 28.65 -8.79 -18.64
CA THR A 288 28.41 -9.38 -19.98
C THR A 288 28.94 -8.52 -21.13
N GLY A 289 29.03 -7.20 -20.96
CA GLY A 289 29.44 -6.25 -22.00
C GLY A 289 30.93 -6.25 -22.36
N ARG A 290 31.76 -7.04 -21.68
CA ARG A 290 33.18 -7.24 -22.02
C ARG A 290 33.47 -8.74 -22.14
N GLN A 291 33.83 -9.23 -23.33
CA GLN A 291 34.59 -10.48 -23.44
C GLN A 291 35.90 -10.29 -22.63
N GLY A 292 36.19 -11.18 -21.67
CA GLY A 292 37.40 -11.09 -20.86
C GLY A 292 37.17 -10.66 -19.41
N ILE A 293 36.32 -11.36 -18.69
CA ILE A 293 36.34 -11.33 -17.22
C ILE A 293 37.00 -12.62 -16.76
N GLY A 294 38.33 -12.58 -16.69
CA GLY A 294 39.14 -13.71 -16.25
C GLY A 294 40.36 -13.92 -17.13
N GLU A 295 41.36 -13.07 -16.97
CA GLU A 295 42.73 -13.56 -16.93
C GLU A 295 43.26 -13.22 -15.53
N SER A 296 43.38 -14.26 -14.70
CA SER A 296 44.14 -14.38 -13.45
C SER A 296 44.12 -13.24 -12.39
N GLY A 297 43.46 -13.51 -11.25
CA GLY A 297 43.92 -13.02 -9.93
C GLY A 297 43.57 -11.58 -9.51
N GLU A 298 43.04 -10.73 -10.39
CA GLU A 298 42.70 -9.35 -10.03
C GLU A 298 41.35 -9.22 -9.29
N LYS A 299 41.38 -8.65 -8.08
CA LYS A 299 40.18 -8.22 -7.36
C LYS A 299 39.54 -7.05 -8.09
N LYS A 300 38.36 -7.25 -8.69
CA LYS A 300 37.63 -6.17 -9.37
C LYS A 300 36.84 -5.35 -8.35
N SER A 301 36.85 -4.04 -8.53
CA SER A 301 36.10 -3.12 -7.68
C SER A 301 34.93 -2.53 -8.45
N VAL A 302 33.73 -2.59 -7.89
CA VAL A 302 32.50 -2.02 -8.46
C VAL A 302 31.97 -0.93 -7.53
N VAL A 303 31.68 0.23 -8.11
CA VAL A 303 31.04 1.35 -7.42
C VAL A 303 29.54 1.33 -7.74
N LEU A 304 28.72 1.23 -6.70
CA LEU A 304 27.28 1.40 -6.74
C LEU A 304 26.94 2.84 -6.42
N GLN A 305 26.42 3.56 -7.40
CA GLN A 305 25.99 4.94 -7.26
C GLN A 305 24.51 5.00 -6.92
N VAL A 306 24.18 5.83 -5.92
CA VAL A 306 22.80 5.98 -5.42
C VAL A 306 22.55 7.39 -4.91
N HIS A 307 21.31 7.85 -5.01
CA HIS A 307 20.89 9.08 -4.33
C HIS A 307 21.05 8.94 -2.79
N PRO A 308 21.53 9.96 -2.05
CA PRO A 308 21.74 9.87 -0.59
C PRO A 308 20.51 9.38 0.20
N ARG A 309 19.31 9.79 -0.21
CA ARG A 309 18.03 9.37 0.42
C ARG A 309 17.68 7.89 0.23
N SER A 310 18.37 7.18 -0.67
CA SER A 310 18.15 5.76 -0.95
C SER A 310 19.31 4.88 -0.46
N LEU A 311 20.32 5.47 0.19
CA LEU A 311 21.49 4.75 0.71
C LEU A 311 21.10 3.56 1.62
N SER A 312 20.23 3.79 2.60
CA SER A 312 19.82 2.75 3.55
C SER A 312 19.05 1.62 2.87
N ARG A 313 18.33 1.93 1.78
CA ARG A 313 17.60 0.93 0.99
C ARG A 313 18.56 0.11 0.13
N LEU A 314 19.57 0.74 -0.48
CA LEU A 314 20.62 0.03 -1.22
C LEU A 314 21.38 -0.94 -0.31
N GLN A 315 21.83 -0.46 0.86
CA GLN A 315 22.56 -1.27 1.82
C GLN A 315 21.71 -2.41 2.39
N GLY A 316 20.41 -2.17 2.53
CA GLY A 316 19.49 -3.08 3.21
C GLY A 316 19.61 -3.05 4.72
N ASP A 317 18.64 -3.66 5.40
CA ASP A 317 18.66 -3.73 6.86
C ASP A 317 19.94 -4.41 7.31
N ARG A 318 20.67 -3.80 8.26
CA ARG A 318 21.97 -4.27 8.75
C ARG A 318 22.99 -4.62 7.64
N LYS A 319 22.96 -3.92 6.50
CA LYS A 319 23.83 -4.15 5.33
C LYS A 319 23.63 -5.50 4.59
N THR A 320 22.50 -6.16 4.82
CA THR A 320 22.18 -7.47 4.22
C THR A 320 22.30 -7.51 2.69
N ASN A 321 21.99 -6.43 1.97
CA ASN A 321 22.15 -6.43 0.51
C ASN A 321 23.63 -6.45 0.09
N ILE A 322 24.52 -5.80 0.85
CA ILE A 322 25.95 -5.80 0.56
C ILE A 322 26.54 -7.18 0.79
N ASP A 323 26.12 -7.85 1.87
CA ASP A 323 26.53 -9.22 2.15
C ASP A 323 26.05 -10.17 1.04
N ARG A 324 24.78 -10.04 0.62
CA ARG A 324 24.21 -10.82 -0.49
C ARG A 324 24.91 -10.55 -1.82
N LEU A 325 25.29 -9.31 -2.11
CA LEU A 325 26.05 -8.98 -3.33
C LEU A 325 27.44 -9.61 -3.30
N THR A 326 28.12 -9.57 -2.15
CA THR A 326 29.44 -10.20 -1.96
C THR A 326 29.37 -11.71 -2.13
N GLN A 327 28.29 -12.35 -1.68
CA GLN A 327 28.03 -13.77 -1.89
C GLN A 327 27.69 -14.10 -3.35
N ALA A 328 26.87 -13.28 -4.00
CA ALA A 328 26.44 -13.50 -5.39
C ALA A 328 27.57 -13.27 -6.41
N TYR A 329 28.53 -12.40 -6.10
CA TYR A 329 29.65 -12.04 -6.95
C TYR A 329 30.99 -12.20 -6.22
N PRO A 330 31.43 -13.45 -5.94
CA PRO A 330 32.67 -13.69 -5.24
C PRO A 330 33.86 -13.10 -6.00
N GLY A 331 34.78 -12.44 -5.28
CA GLY A 331 35.95 -11.78 -5.87
C GLY A 331 35.73 -10.34 -6.34
N ILE A 332 34.50 -9.82 -6.23
CA ILE A 332 34.20 -8.40 -6.47
C ILE A 332 34.13 -7.62 -5.15
N CYS A 333 34.87 -6.52 -5.04
CA CYS A 333 34.76 -5.55 -3.96
C CYS A 333 33.71 -4.49 -4.31
N PHE A 334 32.77 -4.22 -3.41
CA PHE A 334 31.71 -3.24 -3.62
C PHE A 334 31.95 -1.96 -2.81
N TYR A 335 31.84 -0.81 -3.47
CA TYR A 335 31.85 0.53 -2.87
C TYR A 335 30.54 1.24 -3.16
N ILE A 336 30.10 2.14 -2.28
CA ILE A 336 28.90 2.94 -2.50
C ILE A 336 29.29 4.40 -2.62
N GLU A 337 28.86 5.03 -3.70
CA GLU A 337 29.01 6.46 -3.95
C GLU A 337 27.65 7.15 -3.91
N ARG A 338 27.59 8.31 -3.25
CA ARG A 338 26.36 9.10 -3.09
C ARG A 338 26.33 10.18 -4.15
N VAL A 339 25.27 10.21 -4.96
CA VAL A 339 25.15 11.16 -6.09
C VAL A 339 23.80 11.87 -6.02
N GLU A 340 23.80 13.18 -5.75
CA GLU A 340 22.55 13.96 -5.58
C GLU A 340 21.74 14.11 -6.87
N SER A 341 22.40 14.06 -8.04
CA SER A 341 21.73 14.16 -9.34
C SER A 341 21.01 12.89 -9.76
N LEU A 342 21.18 11.76 -9.06
CA LEU A 342 20.48 10.52 -9.36
C LEU A 342 19.03 10.54 -8.86
N ASP A 343 18.15 9.90 -9.61
CA ASP A 343 16.79 9.65 -9.18
C ASP A 343 16.75 8.81 -7.90
N ILE A 344 15.80 9.13 -7.02
CA ILE A 344 15.55 8.37 -5.79
C ILE A 344 15.16 6.93 -6.16
N ASP A 345 15.74 5.96 -5.44
CA ASP A 345 15.55 4.51 -5.60
C ASP A 345 16.03 3.95 -6.95
N LYS A 346 16.96 4.64 -7.62
CA LYS A 346 17.74 4.13 -8.74
C LYS A 346 19.15 3.77 -8.29
N VAL A 347 19.67 2.68 -8.87
CA VAL A 347 21.03 2.21 -8.67
C VAL A 347 21.72 2.19 -10.02
N HIS A 348 22.91 2.78 -10.08
CA HIS A 348 23.83 2.63 -11.20
C HIS A 348 25.08 1.91 -10.72
N ALA A 349 25.67 1.07 -11.57
CA ALA A 349 26.95 0.45 -11.27
C ALA A 349 28.00 0.91 -12.28
N ARG A 350 29.25 1.05 -11.83
CA ARG A 350 30.40 1.24 -12.71
C ARG A 350 31.61 0.48 -12.17
N ILE A 351 32.48 0.04 -13.07
CA ILE A 351 33.76 -0.58 -12.70
C ILE A 351 34.71 0.53 -12.25
N LEU A 352 35.37 0.30 -11.12
CA LEU A 352 36.56 1.05 -10.72
C LEU A 352 37.75 0.35 -11.37
N ASN A 353 38.27 0.92 -12.47
CA ASN A 353 39.57 0.51 -12.97
C ASN A 353 40.60 1.00 -11.95
N VAL A 354 41.26 0.08 -11.26
CA VAL A 354 42.44 0.39 -10.44
C VAL A 354 43.67 0.17 -11.29
#